data_AF-A0A444UE11-F1
#
_entry.id   AF-A0A444UE11-F1
#
_cell.length_a   1.000
_cell.length_b   1.000
_cell.length_c   1.000
_cell.angle_alpha   90.00
_cell.angle_beta   90.00
_cell.angle_gamma   90.00
#
_symmetry.space_group_name_H-M   'P 1'
#
loop_
_entity.id
_entity.type
_entity.pdbx_description
1 polymer ?
#
loop_
_entity_poly.entity_id
_entity_poly.type
_entity_poly.pdbx_seq_one_letter_code
_entity_poly.pdbx_strand_id
1 'polypeptide(L)'
;MYLTTKGPGEKKLSKKEKVKQRREKWLNKIDTIKLDREKQKALAKRKATPVVGDMQALADALPDLSELLAASKIRSLKKLKTIVKKKPEPKEFSKMKHTQKRKFIDAEMSRFAEAISNSEFKSNPLAAIGEHLQKRLKEEEEESPS
;
A
#
# COMPACT_ATOMS: atom_id res chain seq x y z
N MET A 1 -14.67 46.78 7.59
CA MET A 1 -15.69 45.74 7.88
C MET A 1 -15.17 44.41 7.33
N TYR A 2 -14.50 43.58 8.13
CA TYR A 2 -14.06 42.25 7.68
C TYR A 2 -15.09 41.20 8.13
N LEU A 3 -15.75 40.59 7.15
CA LEU A 3 -16.70 39.51 7.35
C LEU A 3 -15.94 38.23 7.74
N THR A 4 -16.02 37.84 9.01
CA THR A 4 -15.58 36.51 9.45
C THR A 4 -16.66 35.51 9.03
N THR A 5 -16.40 34.74 7.98
CA THR A 5 -17.23 33.60 7.59
C THR A 5 -17.09 32.51 8.66
N LYS A 6 -18.02 32.51 9.64
CA LYS A 6 -18.18 31.38 10.56
C LYS A 6 -18.58 30.16 9.71
N GLY A 7 -17.65 29.21 9.60
CA GLY A 7 -17.87 27.94 8.92
C GLY A 7 -19.04 27.15 9.53
N PRO A 8 -19.66 26.25 8.74
CA PRO A 8 -20.93 25.65 9.08
C PRO A 8 -20.81 24.72 10.30
N GLY A 9 -21.55 25.05 11.36
CA GLY A 9 -21.93 24.15 12.44
C GLY A 9 -20.78 23.47 13.18
N GLU A 10 -20.35 24.04 14.30
CA GLU A 10 -19.61 23.32 15.34
C GLU A 10 -20.48 22.17 15.87
N LYS A 11 -20.51 21.04 15.16
CA LYS A 11 -20.97 19.78 15.72
C LYS A 11 -20.10 19.55 16.95
N LYS A 12 -20.69 19.50 18.14
CA LYS A 12 -19.96 19.17 19.38
C LYS A 12 -19.28 17.82 19.17
N LEU A 13 -18.00 17.85 18.80
CA LEU A 13 -17.23 16.64 18.55
C LEU A 13 -17.24 15.79 19.81
N SER A 14 -17.56 14.51 19.65
CA SER A 14 -17.49 13.55 20.75
C SER A 14 -16.08 13.53 21.34
N LYS A 15 -15.96 13.26 22.65
CA LYS A 15 -14.66 13.13 23.34
C LYS A 15 -13.73 12.16 22.59
N LYS A 16 -14.29 11.08 22.03
CA LYS A 16 -13.57 10.10 21.20
C LYS A 16 -12.95 10.74 19.96
N GLU A 17 -13.69 11.60 19.28
CA GLU A 17 -13.25 12.25 18.04
C GLU A 17 -12.21 13.33 18.30
N LYS A 18 -12.35 14.09 19.40
CA LYS A 18 -11.33 15.05 19.85
C LYS A 18 -10.01 14.35 20.19
N VAL A 19 -10.06 13.20 20.87
CA VAL A 19 -8.85 12.40 21.17
C VAL A 19 -8.20 11.89 19.88
N LYS A 20 -9.00 11.38 18.93
CA LYS A 20 -8.51 10.92 17.62
C LYS A 20 -7.81 12.05 16.86
N GLN A 21 -8.44 13.22 16.77
CA GLN A 21 -7.87 14.38 16.09
C GLN A 21 -6.56 14.86 16.74
N ARG A 22 -6.46 14.84 18.07
CA ARG A 22 -5.20 15.18 18.75
C ARG A 22 -4.09 14.20 18.40
N ARG A 23 -4.37 12.90 18.41
CA ARG A 23 -3.41 11.86 18.03
C ARG A 23 -2.97 12.02 16.57
N GLU A 24 -3.91 12.23 15.65
CA GLU A 24 -3.62 12.43 14.22
C GLU A 24 -2.78 13.69 13.99
N LYS A 25 -3.15 14.82 14.61
CA LYS A 25 -2.35 16.06 14.53
C LYS A 25 -0.93 15.86 15.05
N TRP A 26 -0.76 15.12 16.13
CA TRP A 26 0.55 14.83 16.69
C TRP A 26 1.40 13.92 15.78
N LEU A 27 0.80 12.84 15.24
CA LEU A 27 1.49 11.95 14.29
C LEU A 27 1.89 12.71 13.02
N ASN A 28 0.98 13.50 12.45
CA ASN A 28 1.27 14.32 11.28
C ASN A 28 2.45 15.27 11.56
N LYS A 29 2.52 15.89 12.74
CA LYS A 29 3.64 16.76 13.12
C LYS A 29 4.97 15.99 13.24
N ILE A 30 4.95 14.75 13.73
CA ILE A 30 6.15 13.91 13.77
C ILE A 30 6.61 13.59 12.34
N ASP A 31 5.69 13.22 11.47
CA ASP A 31 6.01 12.81 10.11
C ASP A 31 6.54 13.99 9.28
N THR A 32 5.99 15.20 9.45
CA THR A 32 6.53 16.39 8.77
C THR A 32 7.98 16.67 9.19
N ILE A 33 8.29 16.59 10.50
CA ILE A 33 9.65 16.78 11.00
C ILE A 33 10.62 15.73 10.43
N LYS A 34 10.18 14.46 10.34
CA LYS A 34 11.00 13.39 9.76
C LYS A 34 11.29 13.64 8.29
N LEU A 35 10.27 13.98 7.50
CA LEU A 35 10.41 14.27 6.08
C LEU A 35 11.36 15.45 5.84
N ASP A 36 11.25 16.52 6.63
CA ASP A 36 12.12 17.67 6.48
C ASP A 36 13.57 17.33 6.85
N ARG A 37 13.80 16.53 7.90
CA ARG A 37 15.14 16.03 8.23
C ARG A 37 15.73 15.16 7.13
N GLU A 38 14.95 14.27 6.53
CA GLU A 38 15.38 13.44 5.41
C GLU A 38 15.74 14.28 4.18
N LYS A 39 14.93 15.28 3.84
CA LYS A 39 15.24 16.24 2.77
C LYS A 39 16.55 16.97 3.04
N GLN A 40 16.75 17.48 4.26
CA GLN A 40 18.00 18.16 4.61
C GLN A 40 19.22 17.24 4.51
N LYS A 41 19.12 16.00 4.98
CA LYS A 41 20.18 14.99 4.81
C LYS A 41 20.45 14.71 3.34
N ALA A 42 19.42 14.57 2.50
CA ALA A 42 19.58 14.34 1.07
C ALA A 42 20.25 15.54 0.38
N LEU A 43 19.89 16.77 0.74
CA LEU A 43 20.52 17.99 0.23
C LEU A 43 21.99 18.08 0.67
N ALA A 44 22.29 17.78 1.93
CA ALA A 44 23.67 17.75 2.43
C ALA A 44 24.51 16.71 1.70
N LYS A 45 23.97 15.49 1.47
CA LYS A 45 24.63 14.46 0.66
C LYS A 45 24.90 14.94 -0.76
N ARG A 46 23.91 15.56 -1.42
CA ARG A 46 24.07 16.13 -2.78
C ARG A 46 25.15 17.22 -2.85
N LYS A 47 25.21 18.10 -1.85
CA LYS A 47 26.24 19.14 -1.72
C LYS A 47 27.62 18.56 -1.43
N ALA A 48 27.68 17.47 -0.66
CA ALA A 48 28.92 16.83 -0.26
C ALA A 48 29.48 15.88 -1.31
N THR A 49 28.66 15.33 -2.22
CA THR A 49 29.17 14.63 -3.41
C THR A 49 29.91 15.65 -4.28
N PRO A 50 31.25 15.58 -4.38
CA PRO A 50 31.98 16.47 -5.26
C PRO A 50 31.57 16.13 -6.69
N VAL A 51 30.97 17.09 -7.38
CA VAL A 51 30.62 16.92 -8.79
C VAL A 51 31.89 17.18 -9.59
N VAL A 52 32.44 16.13 -10.18
CA VAL A 52 33.68 16.20 -10.96
C VAL A 52 33.32 16.37 -12.43
N GLY A 53 33.59 17.55 -13.00
CA GLY A 53 33.37 17.85 -14.41
C GLY A 53 32.75 19.23 -14.67
N ASP A 54 32.58 19.59 -15.94
CA ASP A 54 31.88 20.80 -16.36
C ASP A 54 30.36 20.65 -16.18
N MET A 55 29.76 21.54 -15.38
CA MET A 55 28.33 21.53 -15.06
C MET A 55 27.46 22.09 -16.19
N GLN A 56 28.07 22.81 -17.15
CA GLN A 56 27.35 23.44 -18.24
C GLN A 56 26.59 22.41 -19.08
N ALA A 57 27.20 21.24 -19.36
CA ALA A 57 26.56 20.17 -20.12
C ALA A 57 25.26 19.66 -19.48
N LEU A 58 25.13 19.70 -18.15
CA LEU A 58 23.90 19.31 -17.44
C LEU A 58 22.85 20.43 -17.48
N ALA A 59 23.29 21.69 -17.43
CA ALA A 59 22.41 22.85 -17.54
C ALA A 59 21.84 22.97 -18.97
N ASP A 60 22.69 22.79 -19.98
CA ASP A 60 22.32 22.83 -21.40
C ASP A 60 21.46 21.63 -21.81
N ALA A 61 21.55 20.51 -21.07
CA ALA A 61 20.69 19.34 -21.26
C ALA A 61 19.30 19.48 -20.60
N LEU A 62 19.05 20.54 -19.82
CA LEU A 62 17.72 20.81 -19.27
C LEU A 62 16.85 21.53 -20.31
N PRO A 63 15.59 21.12 -20.50
CA PRO A 63 14.68 21.81 -21.39
C PRO A 63 14.38 23.22 -20.88
N ASP A 64 14.24 24.16 -21.82
CA ASP A 64 13.87 25.51 -21.49
C ASP A 64 12.45 25.58 -20.91
N LEU A 65 12.20 26.60 -20.08
CA LEU A 65 10.91 26.74 -19.39
C LEU A 65 9.73 26.82 -20.38
N SER A 66 9.96 27.44 -21.54
CA SER A 66 9.02 27.50 -22.68
C SER A 66 8.71 26.12 -23.26
N GLU A 67 9.72 25.27 -23.39
CA GLU A 67 9.59 23.88 -23.86
C GLU A 67 8.83 23.02 -22.84
N LEU A 68 9.06 23.23 -21.54
CA LEU A 68 8.32 22.55 -20.47
C LEU A 68 6.84 22.92 -20.47
N LEU A 69 6.52 24.21 -20.67
CA LEU A 69 5.14 24.70 -20.75
C LEU A 69 4.44 24.18 -22.02
N ALA A 70 5.16 24.11 -23.16
CA ALA A 70 4.64 23.53 -24.39
C ALA A 70 4.42 22.01 -24.25
N ALA A 71 5.38 21.28 -23.68
CA ALA A 71 5.30 19.84 -23.44
C ALA A 71 4.25 19.47 -22.37
N SER A 72 3.99 20.36 -21.39
CA SER A 72 2.89 20.24 -20.42
C SER A 72 1.54 20.27 -21.12
N LYS A 73 1.35 21.21 -22.07
CA LYS A 73 0.12 21.34 -22.87
C LYS A 73 -0.13 20.12 -23.78
N ILE A 74 0.93 19.42 -24.21
CA ILE A 74 0.86 18.18 -25.01
C ILE A 74 0.65 16.94 -24.12
N ARG A 75 1.23 16.90 -22.92
CA ARG A 75 1.09 15.78 -21.97
C ARG A 75 -0.32 15.65 -21.37
N SER A 76 -1.08 16.74 -21.27
CA SER A 76 -2.48 16.68 -20.87
C SER A 76 -3.36 15.86 -21.84
N LEU A 77 -2.95 15.76 -23.12
CA LEU A 77 -3.62 14.98 -24.17
C LEU A 77 -3.15 13.51 -24.24
N LYS A 78 -1.93 13.20 -23.78
CA LYS A 78 -1.36 11.83 -23.81
C LYS A 78 -1.25 11.23 -22.40
N LYS A 79 -2.37 11.10 -21.69
CA LYS A 79 -2.46 10.09 -20.61
C LYS A 79 -2.62 8.72 -21.27
N LEU A 80 -1.48 8.16 -21.69
CA LEU A 80 -1.41 6.78 -22.15
C LEU A 80 -1.77 5.86 -20.98
N LYS A 81 -2.80 5.06 -21.23
CA LYS A 81 -3.27 3.98 -20.36
C LYS A 81 -2.10 3.04 -20.06
N THR A 82 -1.49 3.17 -18.90
CA THR A 82 -0.61 2.14 -18.35
C THR A 82 -1.48 0.93 -18.04
N ILE A 83 -1.42 -0.11 -18.89
CA ILE A 83 -1.97 -1.42 -18.57
C ILE A 83 -1.15 -1.96 -17.40
N VAL A 84 -1.72 -1.82 -16.20
CA VAL A 84 -1.20 -2.44 -14.98
C VAL A 84 -1.40 -3.94 -15.14
N LYS A 85 -0.34 -4.68 -15.48
CA LYS A 85 -0.36 -6.14 -15.34
C LYS A 85 -0.66 -6.44 -13.87
N LYS A 86 -1.77 -7.15 -13.60
CA LYS A 86 -2.15 -7.54 -12.24
C LYS A 86 -1.01 -8.40 -11.68
N LYS A 87 -0.33 -7.89 -10.66
CA LYS A 87 0.62 -8.69 -9.89
C LYS A 87 -0.15 -9.87 -9.28
N PRO A 88 0.42 -11.10 -9.31
CA PRO A 88 -0.20 -12.25 -8.68
C PRO A 88 -0.48 -11.93 -7.21
N GLU A 89 -1.59 -12.45 -6.68
CA GLU A 89 -1.96 -12.17 -5.30
C GLU A 89 -0.84 -12.66 -4.36
N PRO A 90 -0.43 -11.84 -3.37
CA PRO A 90 0.57 -12.27 -2.41
C PRO A 90 0.06 -13.49 -1.63
N LYS A 91 0.67 -14.67 -1.86
CA LYS A 91 0.33 -15.91 -1.15
C LYS A 91 0.68 -15.86 0.35
N GLU A 92 1.64 -15.01 0.71
CA GLU A 92 2.14 -14.80 2.07
C GLU A 92 1.31 -13.77 2.85
N PHE A 93 0.76 -14.16 4.01
CA PHE A 93 -0.09 -13.30 4.84
C PHE A 93 0.61 -11.98 5.24
N SER A 94 1.91 -12.02 5.54
CA SER A 94 2.70 -10.83 5.91
C SER A 94 2.71 -9.75 4.80
N LYS A 95 2.63 -10.17 3.54
CA LYS A 95 2.70 -9.33 2.34
C LYS A 95 1.32 -8.82 1.87
N MET A 96 0.23 -9.35 2.43
CA MET A 96 -1.14 -8.99 2.06
C MET A 96 -1.57 -7.62 2.61
N LYS A 97 -2.36 -6.88 1.84
CA LYS A 97 -3.05 -5.66 2.32
C LYS A 97 -4.13 -6.03 3.36
N HIS A 98 -4.50 -5.09 4.23
CA HIS A 98 -5.51 -5.32 5.28
C HIS A 98 -6.83 -5.90 4.76
N THR A 99 -7.34 -5.39 3.63
CA THR A 99 -8.58 -5.89 3.02
C THR A 99 -8.45 -7.33 2.52
N GLN A 100 -7.28 -7.70 2.00
CA GLN A 100 -6.98 -9.07 1.59
C GLN A 100 -6.86 -9.99 2.80
N LYS A 101 -6.19 -9.55 3.87
CA LYS A 101 -6.11 -10.30 5.13
C LYS A 101 -7.48 -10.61 5.71
N ARG A 102 -8.38 -9.63 5.73
CA ARG A 102 -9.76 -9.82 6.20
C ARG A 102 -10.49 -10.88 5.36
N LYS A 103 -10.45 -10.75 4.03
CA LYS A 103 -11.07 -11.74 3.14
C LYS A 103 -10.49 -13.15 3.32
N PHE A 104 -9.17 -13.25 3.51
CA PHE A 104 -8.49 -14.52 3.77
C PHE A 104 -9.01 -15.15 5.07
N ILE A 105 -9.05 -14.38 6.16
CA ILE A 105 -9.59 -14.85 7.45
C ILE A 105 -11.06 -15.25 7.31
N ASP A 106 -11.89 -14.44 6.67
CA ASP A 106 -13.31 -14.74 6.48
C ASP A 106 -13.49 -16.07 5.72
N ALA A 107 -12.68 -16.33 4.69
CA ALA A 107 -12.71 -17.58 3.94
C ALA A 107 -12.25 -18.78 4.79
N GLU A 108 -11.21 -18.62 5.62
CA GLU A 108 -10.78 -19.68 6.53
C GLU A 108 -11.80 -19.97 7.63
N MET A 109 -12.46 -18.93 8.15
CA MET A 109 -13.53 -19.11 9.12
C MET A 109 -14.69 -19.92 8.52
N SER A 110 -15.06 -19.67 7.26
CA SER A 110 -16.08 -20.46 6.55
C SER A 110 -15.64 -21.92 6.37
N ARG A 111 -14.41 -22.16 5.90
CA ARG A 111 -13.86 -23.52 5.76
C ARG A 111 -13.84 -24.28 7.07
N PHE A 112 -13.43 -23.61 8.15
CA PHE A 112 -13.37 -24.24 9.47
C PHE A 112 -14.75 -24.54 10.04
N ALA A 113 -15.72 -23.65 9.84
CA ALA A 113 -17.11 -23.90 10.24
C ALA A 113 -17.71 -25.11 9.52
N GLU A 114 -17.40 -25.29 8.23
CA GLU A 114 -17.80 -26.46 7.45
C GLU A 114 -17.13 -27.74 7.99
N ALA A 115 -15.83 -27.72 8.25
CA ALA A 115 -15.10 -28.85 8.83
C ALA A 115 -15.67 -29.26 10.20
N ILE A 116 -15.94 -28.29 11.08
CA ILE A 116 -16.60 -28.54 12.36
C ILE A 116 -18.01 -29.08 12.18
N SER A 117 -18.71 -28.73 11.11
CA SER A 117 -20.07 -29.21 10.86
C SER A 117 -20.09 -30.66 10.37
N ASN A 118 -19.02 -31.12 9.72
CA ASN A 118 -18.91 -32.49 9.21
C ASN A 118 -18.88 -33.54 10.34
N SER A 119 -19.76 -34.53 10.24
CA SER A 119 -19.87 -35.64 11.20
C SER A 119 -18.62 -36.52 11.26
N GLU A 120 -17.96 -36.77 10.13
CA GLU A 120 -16.74 -37.60 10.05
C GLU A 120 -15.56 -36.93 10.76
N PHE A 121 -15.45 -35.61 10.61
CA PHE A 121 -14.43 -34.83 11.31
C PHE A 121 -14.68 -34.78 12.82
N LYS A 122 -15.95 -34.76 13.26
CA LYS A 122 -16.31 -34.81 14.70
C LYS A 122 -16.00 -36.17 15.35
N SER A 123 -16.20 -37.27 14.62
CA SER A 123 -16.00 -38.61 15.18
C SER A 123 -14.52 -38.99 15.24
N ASN A 124 -13.74 -38.67 14.21
CA ASN A 124 -12.29 -38.89 14.19
C ASN A 124 -11.55 -37.81 13.39
N PRO A 125 -11.16 -36.69 14.02
CA PRO A 125 -10.53 -35.58 13.32
C PRO A 125 -9.14 -35.95 12.76
N LEU A 126 -8.39 -36.82 13.45
CA LEU A 126 -7.05 -37.22 13.01
C LEU A 126 -7.08 -38.04 11.73
N ALA A 127 -8.03 -38.98 11.61
CA ALA A 127 -8.21 -39.76 10.39
C ALA A 127 -8.64 -38.88 9.21
N ALA A 128 -9.63 -38.01 9.42
CA ALA A 128 -10.10 -37.07 8.39
C ALA A 128 -8.99 -36.14 7.88
N ILE A 129 -8.13 -35.64 8.78
CA ILE A 129 -6.95 -34.85 8.39
C ILE A 129 -5.95 -35.72 7.60
N GLY A 130 -5.70 -36.95 8.03
CA GLY A 130 -4.81 -37.88 7.36
C GLY A 130 -5.24 -38.19 5.92
N GLU A 131 -6.53 -38.47 5.72
CA GLU A 131 -7.10 -38.69 4.39
C GLU A 131 -6.97 -37.46 3.48
N HIS A 132 -7.24 -36.26 4.04
CA HIS A 132 -7.09 -35.01 3.29
C HIS A 132 -5.64 -34.79 2.84
N LEU A 133 -4.67 -35.03 3.72
CA LEU A 133 -3.24 -34.91 3.41
C LEU A 133 -2.81 -35.92 2.34
N GLN A 134 -3.26 -37.17 2.43
CA GLN A 134 -2.97 -38.19 1.41
C GLN A 134 -3.54 -37.81 0.05
N LYS A 135 -4.75 -37.25 0.01
CA LYS A 135 -5.35 -36.77 -1.24
C LYS A 135 -4.54 -35.61 -1.84
N ARG A 136 -4.14 -34.64 -1.02
CA ARG A 136 -3.30 -33.51 -1.45
C ARG A 136 -1.95 -33.94 -2.01
N LEU A 137 -1.29 -34.89 -1.35
CA LEU A 137 0.01 -35.39 -1.80
C LEU A 137 -0.07 -36.05 -3.18
N LYS A 138 -1.15 -36.81 -3.45
CA LYS A 138 -1.41 -37.39 -4.78
C LYS A 138 -1.70 -36.33 -5.83
N GLU A 139 -2.46 -35.28 -5.50
CA GLU A 139 -2.74 -34.17 -6.43
C GLU A 139 -1.45 -33.43 -6.84
N GLU A 140 -0.52 -33.22 -5.90
CA GLU A 140 0.78 -32.58 -6.19
C GLU A 140 1.71 -33.47 -7.04
N GLU A 141 1.66 -34.79 -6.87
CA GLU A 141 2.40 -35.75 -7.72
C GLU A 141 1.89 -35.72 -9.17
N GLU A 142 0.58 -35.65 -9.38
CA GLU A 142 -0.05 -35.64 -10.72
C GLU A 142 0.07 -34.27 -11.44
N GLU A 143 0.16 -33.16 -10.69
CA GLU A 143 0.27 -31.80 -11.25
C GLU A 143 1.73 -31.38 -11.56
N SER A 144 2.70 -32.25 -11.27
CA SER A 144 4.09 -32.08 -11.70
C SER A 144 4.24 -32.40 -13.19
N PRO A 145 4.54 -31.42 -14.06
CA PRO A 145 4.74 -31.69 -15.49
C PRO A 145 6.05 -32.47 -15.68
N SER A 146 5.94 -33.65 -16.30
CA SER A 146 7.06 -34.41 -16.88
C SER A 146 7.69 -33.66 -18.05
#